data_AF-X1LBR6-F1
#
_entry.id   AF-X1LBR6-F1
#
_cell.length_a   1.000
_cell.length_b   1.000
_cell.length_c   1.000
_cell.angle_alpha   90.00
_cell.angle_beta   90.00
_cell.angle_gamma   90.00
#
_symmetry.space_group_name_H-M   'P 1'
#
loop_
_entity.id
_entity.type
_entity.pdbx_description
1 polymer ?
#
loop_
_entity_poly.entity_id
_entity_poly.type
_entity_poly.pdbx_seq_one_letter_code
_entity_poly.pdbx_strand_id
1 'polypeptide(L)'
;MVSQEIKPNIYYVGAKDYDRRLFDDLIPLPDGTSYNSYLVIGSKKTALIDAVDGAKFYELKANIAKSPVKTIDYLVSNHSEQDHSEGLVKLLKMYPEAKVVTN
;
A
#
# COMPACT_ATOMS: atom_id res chain seq x y z
N MET A 1 8.97 8.25 5.57
CA MET A 1 8.78 7.48 6.81
C MET A 1 7.48 7.90 7.48
N VAL A 2 6.36 7.23 7.21
CA VAL A 2 5.07 7.52 7.87
C VAL A 2 4.27 6.22 7.93
N SER A 3 4.44 5.44 9.01
CA SER A 3 3.36 4.57 9.46
C SER A 3 2.60 5.38 10.50
N GLN A 4 1.32 5.64 10.26
CA GLN A 4 0.51 6.49 11.12
C GLN A 4 -0.82 5.80 11.40
N GLU A 5 -1.16 5.65 12.68
CA GLU A 5 -2.52 5.27 13.06
C GLU A 5 -3.47 6.44 12.80
N ILE A 6 -4.44 6.24 11.91
CA ILE A 6 -5.42 7.27 11.52
C ILE A 6 -6.76 7.10 12.24
N LYS A 7 -7.04 5.88 12.68
CA LYS A 7 -8.15 5.47 13.54
C LYS A 7 -7.70 4.23 14.32
N PRO A 8 -8.34 3.89 15.44
CA PRO A 8 -8.02 2.67 16.17
C PRO A 8 -7.96 1.47 15.22
N ASN A 9 -6.82 0.76 15.22
CA ASN A 9 -6.56 -0.42 14.38
C ASN A 9 -6.51 -0.17 12.86
N ILE A 10 -6.44 1.09 12.41
CA ILE A 10 -6.30 1.45 11.00
C ILE A 10 -5.05 2.31 10.83
N TYR A 11 -4.12 1.82 10.03
CA TYR A 11 -2.82 2.44 9.82
C TYR A 11 -2.65 2.84 8.35
N TYR A 12 -2.29 4.09 8.12
CA TYR A 12 -1.72 4.51 6.85
C TYR A 12 -0.29 3.95 6.73
N VAL A 13 -0.01 3.25 5.62
CA VAL A 13 1.31 2.69 5.31
C VAL A 13 1.78 2.97 3.88
N GLY A 14 1.04 3.78 3.14
CA GLY A 14 1.36 4.17 1.77
C GLY A 14 2.68 4.93 1.60
N ALA A 15 2.90 5.48 0.42
CA ALA A 15 4.11 6.21 0.06
C ALA A 15 3.78 7.62 -0.44
N LYS A 16 4.66 8.58 -0.14
CA LYS A 16 4.57 9.94 -0.69
C LYS A 16 5.61 10.09 -1.79
N ASP A 17 5.19 10.55 -2.95
CA ASP A 17 6.07 10.78 -4.09
C ASP A 17 6.13 12.24 -4.47
N TYR A 18 6.95 12.99 -3.72
CA TYR A 18 7.21 14.41 -4.00
C TYR A 18 7.99 14.63 -5.29
N ASP A 19 8.58 13.58 -5.87
CA ASP A 19 9.41 13.66 -7.08
C ASP A 19 8.63 13.31 -8.36
N ARG A 20 7.42 12.73 -8.24
CA ARG A 20 6.55 12.48 -9.39
C ARG A 20 6.16 13.81 -10.06
N ARG A 21 6.30 13.88 -11.38
CA ARG A 21 5.96 15.10 -12.16
C ARG A 21 4.79 14.92 -13.13
N LEU A 22 4.43 13.67 -13.43
CA LEU A 22 3.32 13.35 -14.32
C LEU A 22 2.50 12.21 -13.72
N PHE A 23 1.18 12.36 -13.69
CA PHE A 23 0.23 11.27 -13.47
C PHE A 23 -0.11 10.64 -14.82
N ASP A 24 -0.01 9.32 -14.93
CA ASP A 24 -0.17 8.55 -16.17
C ASP A 24 0.63 9.11 -17.36
N ASP A 25 1.80 9.69 -17.09
CA ASP A 25 2.67 10.33 -18.08
C ASP A 25 2.00 11.44 -18.92
N LEU A 26 0.85 11.96 -18.44
CA LEU A 26 0.01 12.91 -19.17
C LEU A 26 -0.30 14.17 -18.35
N ILE A 27 -0.69 14.03 -17.09
CA ILE A 27 -1.21 15.13 -16.28
C ILE A 27 -0.11 15.67 -15.36
N PRO A 28 0.26 16.96 -15.42
CA PRO A 28 1.28 17.54 -14.54
C PRO A 28 0.96 17.41 -13.05
N LEU A 29 1.96 17.05 -12.27
CA LEU A 29 1.95 16.99 -10.80
C LEU A 29 3.03 17.91 -10.22
N PRO A 30 2.79 19.23 -10.14
CA PRO A 30 3.80 20.18 -9.66
C PRO A 30 4.22 19.92 -8.20
N ASP A 31 3.31 19.38 -7.38
CA ASP A 31 3.52 19.12 -5.95
C ASP A 31 3.73 17.63 -5.63
N GLY A 32 3.89 16.79 -6.66
CA GLY A 32 3.98 15.34 -6.51
C GLY A 32 2.62 14.68 -6.23
N THR A 33 2.67 13.45 -5.74
CA THR A 33 1.49 12.64 -5.43
C THR A 33 1.72 11.74 -4.21
N SER A 34 0.74 10.91 -3.88
CA SER A 34 0.83 9.86 -2.88
C SER A 34 0.16 8.58 -3.37
N TYR A 35 0.76 7.44 -3.07
CA TYR A 35 0.17 6.13 -3.25
C TYR A 35 -0.32 5.63 -1.90
N ASN A 36 -1.64 5.62 -1.69
CA ASN A 36 -2.21 5.42 -0.37
C ASN A 36 -2.58 3.95 -0.15
N SER A 37 -1.97 3.34 0.86
CA SER A 37 -2.29 1.97 1.29
C SER A 37 -2.59 1.94 2.78
N TYR A 38 -3.51 1.08 3.20
CA TYR A 38 -4.01 1.04 4.56
C TYR A 38 -4.01 -0.37 5.15
N LEU A 39 -3.45 -0.53 6.35
CA LEU A 39 -3.62 -1.75 7.14
C LEU A 39 -4.86 -1.62 8.02
N VAL A 40 -5.73 -2.62 7.96
CA VAL A 40 -6.91 -2.77 8.79
C VAL A 40 -6.74 -4.02 9.64
N ILE A 41 -6.59 -3.83 10.95
CA ILE A 41 -6.36 -4.91 11.91
C ILE A 41 -7.70 -5.32 12.52
N GLY A 42 -8.22 -6.46 12.09
CA GLY A 42 -9.41 -7.06 12.67
C GLY A 42 -9.08 -7.87 13.93
N SER A 43 -10.12 -8.40 14.58
CA SER A 43 -9.97 -9.23 15.77
C SER A 43 -9.25 -10.57 15.52
N LYS A 44 -9.28 -11.07 14.27
CA LYS A 44 -8.69 -12.36 13.88
C LYS A 44 -7.78 -12.28 12.66
N LYS A 45 -7.92 -11.25 11.84
CA LYS A 45 -7.36 -11.17 10.49
C LYS A 45 -6.94 -9.75 10.18
N THR A 46 -5.88 -9.60 9.39
CA THR A 46 -5.40 -8.30 8.92
C THR A 46 -5.55 -8.18 7.42
N ALA A 47 -6.07 -7.05 6.97
CA ALA A 47 -6.15 -6.71 5.56
C ALA A 47 -5.22 -5.52 5.23
N LEU A 48 -4.56 -5.57 4.09
CA LEU A 48 -3.96 -4.41 3.45
C LEU A 48 -4.83 -4.00 2.27
N ILE A 49 -5.23 -2.74 2.24
CA ILE A 49 -6.01 -2.14 1.15
C ILE A 49 -5.07 -1.41 0.21
N ASP A 50 -5.09 -1.82 -1.05
CA ASP A 50 -4.24 -1.40 -2.16
C ASP A 50 -2.73 -1.54 -1.87
N ALA A 51 -1.92 -1.38 -2.92
CA ALA A 51 -0.47 -1.29 -2.80
C ALA A 51 0.01 0.07 -3.31
N VAL A 52 1.19 0.10 -3.93
CA VAL A 52 1.83 1.31 -4.44
C VAL A 52 2.51 0.98 -5.76
N ASP A 53 2.86 2.02 -6.51
CA ASP A 53 3.75 1.98 -7.66
C ASP A 53 5.03 1.19 -7.32
N GLY A 54 5.53 0.41 -8.28
CA GLY A 54 6.66 -0.49 -8.07
C GLY A 54 7.92 0.22 -7.56
N ALA A 55 8.13 1.49 -7.92
CA ALA A 55 9.24 2.33 -7.46
C ALA A 55 9.13 2.68 -5.97
N LYS A 56 7.91 2.72 -5.42
CA LYS A 56 7.64 3.05 -4.01
C LYS A 56 7.47 1.84 -3.11
N PHE A 57 7.62 0.63 -3.63
CA PHE A 57 7.45 -0.61 -2.86
C PHE A 57 8.30 -0.66 -1.57
N TYR A 58 9.56 -0.21 -1.62
CA TYR A 58 10.42 -0.27 -0.43
C TYR A 58 9.97 0.69 0.67
N GLU A 59 9.35 1.82 0.33
CA GLU A 59 8.73 2.72 1.30
C GLU A 59 7.51 2.06 1.94
N LEU A 60 6.61 1.46 1.14
CA LEU A 60 5.47 0.68 1.64
C LEU A 60 5.93 -0.43 2.58
N LYS A 61 6.93 -1.23 2.16
CA LYS A 61 7.51 -2.30 2.98
C LYS A 61 8.04 -1.77 4.32
N ALA A 62 8.78 -0.66 4.29
CA ALA A 62 9.32 -0.06 5.50
C ALA A 62 8.22 0.49 6.43
N ASN A 63 7.13 1.03 5.87
CA ASN A 63 6.02 1.52 6.66
C ASN A 63 5.17 0.38 7.25
N ILE A 64 4.95 -0.71 6.51
CA ILE A 64 4.32 -1.94 7.04
C ILE A 64 5.14 -2.50 8.21
N ALA A 65 6.46 -2.59 8.08
CA ALA A 65 7.35 -3.12 9.12
C ALA A 65 7.37 -2.28 10.42
N LYS A 66 6.91 -1.02 10.36
CA LYS A 66 6.77 -0.14 11.54
C LYS A 66 5.40 -0.25 12.21
N SER A 67 4.43 -0.87 11.55
CA SER A 67 3.13 -1.15 12.14
C SER A 67 3.21 -2.33 13.12
N PRO A 68 2.23 -2.52 14.02
CA PRO A 68 2.19 -3.70 14.90
C PRO A 68 1.85 -5.01 14.16
N VAL A 69 1.62 -4.97 12.84
CA VAL A 69 1.20 -6.12 12.03
C VAL A 69 2.38 -7.02 11.71
N LYS A 70 2.21 -8.32 11.96
CA LYS A 70 3.19 -9.37 11.61
C LYS A 70 2.82 -10.18 10.37
N THR A 71 1.53 -10.28 10.09
CA THR A 71 0.98 -11.09 9.00
C THR A 71 -0.13 -10.32 8.31
N ILE A 72 -0.23 -10.47 6.99
CA ILE A 72 -1.34 -9.95 6.20
C ILE A 72 -2.10 -11.15 5.65
N ASP A 73 -3.38 -11.25 6.00
CA ASP A 73 -4.24 -12.35 5.57
C ASP A 73 -4.97 -12.02 4.26
N TYR A 74 -5.23 -10.74 4.02
CA TYR A 74 -5.92 -10.26 2.84
C TYR A 74 -5.18 -9.10 2.19
N LEU A 75 -5.05 -9.19 0.86
CA LEU A 75 -4.62 -8.08 0.02
C LEU A 75 -5.83 -7.65 -0.81
N VAL A 76 -6.44 -6.54 -0.45
CA VAL A 76 -7.61 -5.99 -1.14
C VAL A 76 -7.12 -5.09 -2.27
N SER A 77 -7.38 -5.48 -3.51
CA SER A 77 -7.06 -4.70 -4.71
C SER A 77 -8.33 -4.03 -5.19
N ASN A 78 -8.48 -2.72 -4.94
CA ASN A 78 -9.64 -1.97 -5.42
C ASN A 78 -9.51 -1.59 -6.90
N HIS A 79 -8.28 -1.31 -7.33
CA HIS A 79 -7.94 -0.93 -8.70
C HIS A 79 -6.78 -1.78 -9.21
N SER A 80 -6.74 -1.99 -10.53
CA SER A 80 -5.71 -2.79 -11.21
C SER A 80 -4.73 -1.94 -12.03
N GLU A 81 -4.81 -0.61 -11.90
CA GLU A 81 -3.85 0.32 -12.51
C GLU A 81 -2.45 0.11 -11.90
N GLN A 82 -1.41 0.41 -12.67
CA GLN A 82 -0.04 0.02 -12.34
C GLN A 82 0.47 0.65 -11.04
N ASP A 83 0.08 1.90 -10.81
CA ASP A 83 0.41 2.68 -9.62
C ASP A 83 -0.23 2.17 -8.32
N HIS A 84 -1.18 1.25 -8.42
CA HIS A 84 -1.79 0.54 -7.30
C HIS A 84 -1.42 -0.94 -7.23
N SER A 85 -1.11 -1.58 -8.37
CA SER A 85 -1.02 -3.04 -8.48
C SER A 85 0.41 -3.58 -8.60
N GLU A 86 1.41 -2.79 -9.00
CA GLU A 86 2.79 -3.31 -9.14
C GLU A 86 3.39 -3.77 -7.81
N GLY A 87 3.14 -3.02 -6.73
CA GLY A 87 3.54 -3.40 -5.38
C GLY A 87 2.89 -4.71 -4.90
N LEU A 88 1.69 -5.05 -5.42
CA LEU A 88 0.93 -6.24 -5.02
C LEU A 88 1.71 -7.54 -5.29
N VAL A 89 2.36 -7.64 -6.46
CA VAL A 89 3.15 -8.83 -6.83
C VAL A 89 4.28 -9.07 -5.84
N LYS A 90 4.95 -7.99 -5.39
CA LYS A 90 6.03 -8.07 -4.41
C LYS A 90 5.49 -8.38 -3.01
N LEU A 91 4.31 -7.87 -2.64
CA LEU A 91 3.63 -8.21 -1.39
C LEU A 91 3.24 -9.69 -1.33
N LEU A 92 2.71 -10.26 -2.40
CA LEU A 92 2.35 -11.69 -2.46
C LEU A 92 3.57 -12.61 -2.28
N LYS A 93 4.75 -12.19 -2.74
CA LYS A 93 6.00 -12.91 -2.45
C LYS A 93 6.40 -12.85 -0.98
N MET A 94 6.06 -11.77 -0.27
CA MET A 94 6.33 -11.60 1.16
C MET A 94 5.29 -12.27 2.06
N TYR A 95 4.04 -12.30 1.61
CA TYR A 95 2.89 -12.86 2.31
C TYR A 95 2.20 -13.90 1.41
N PRO A 96 2.82 -15.06 1.18
CA PRO A 96 2.33 -16.05 0.21
C PRO A 96 0.97 -16.66 0.56
N GLU A 97 0.63 -16.67 1.86
CA GLU A 97 -0.67 -17.16 2.35
C GLU A 97 -1.79 -16.10 2.28
N ALA A 98 -1.47 -14.86 1.89
CA ALA A 98 -2.46 -13.80 1.79
C ALA A 98 -3.41 -14.06 0.62
N LYS A 99 -4.71 -13.95 0.88
CA LYS A 99 -5.73 -14.03 -0.17
C LYS A 99 -5.91 -12.68 -0.84
N VAL A 100 -5.79 -12.65 -2.16
CA VAL A 100 -6.19 -11.48 -2.96
C VAL A 100 -7.71 -11.39 -2.98
N VAL A 101 -8.24 -10.19 -2.74
CA VAL A 101 -9.68 -9.87 -2.81
C VAL A 101 -9.86 -8.73 -3.81
N THR A 102 -10.74 -8.95 -4.79
CA THR A 102 -11.10 -8.01 -5.86
C THR A 102 -12.57 -8.26 -6.25
N ASN A 103 -13.14 -7.43 -7.13
CA ASN A 103 -14.48 -7.61 -7.72
C ASN A 103 -14.57 -8.75 -8.75
#